data_AF-A0A383EIF4-F1
#
_entry.id   AF-A0A383EIF4-F1
#
_cell.length_a   1.000
_cell.length_b   1.000
_cell.length_c   1.000
_cell.angle_alpha   90.00
_cell.angle_beta   90.00
_cell.angle_gamma   90.00
#
_symmetry.space_group_name_H-M   'P 1'
#
loop_
_entity.id
_entity.type
_entity.pdbx_description
1 polymer ?
#
loop_
_entity_poly.entity_id
_entity_poly.type
_entity_poly.pdbx_seq_one_letter_code
_entity_poly.pdbx_strand_id
1 'polypeptide(L)'
;LGVSGEQITQFISDIESKGFVQIPSIHIQVDNEERVYSLLSTRTNDDSFTYLNCIQGQFIDRTAEWSLRNEREELLEQKIRDQEIIEENSRRLENLAHRLAKYLSPQIYQSIFSDIEETRAAYARKNLTIFFSDIVKFTDLTDILEPERLATVINSYLSEMSSIAIDSGGTIDKFIGDAILVFFGDPESNGEVEDSLKCIEMAVRMRARVAELQKYWLSHGVPQEVHVRMG
;
A
#
# COMPACT_ATOMS: atom_id res chain seq x y z
N LEU A 1 -51.17 -5.73 22.17
CA LEU A 1 -50.29 -5.76 20.97
C LEU A 1 -49.09 -4.81 21.09
N GLY A 2 -48.96 -3.97 22.14
CA GLY A 2 -47.74 -3.14 22.31
C GLY A 2 -47.58 -1.98 21.32
N VAL A 3 -48.59 -1.68 20.50
CA VAL A 3 -48.60 -0.59 19.52
C VAL A 3 -48.87 0.75 20.23
N SER A 4 -48.19 1.83 19.83
CA SER A 4 -48.37 3.13 20.48
C SER A 4 -49.72 3.78 20.15
N GLY A 5 -50.26 4.57 21.08
CA GLY A 5 -51.51 5.30 20.85
C GLY A 5 -51.44 6.28 19.67
N GLU A 6 -50.26 6.82 19.41
CA GLU A 6 -50.00 7.70 18.26
C GLU A 6 -50.13 6.96 16.92
N GLN A 7 -49.58 5.74 16.82
CA GLN A 7 -49.70 4.89 15.62
C GLN A 7 -51.15 4.49 15.34
N ILE A 8 -51.93 4.21 16.39
CA ILE A 8 -53.36 3.90 16.26
C ILE A 8 -54.13 5.13 15.76
N THR A 9 -53.82 6.31 16.32
CA THR A 9 -54.48 7.56 15.93
C THR A 9 -54.17 7.92 14.48
N GLN A 10 -52.91 7.75 14.07
CA GLN A 10 -52.48 7.97 12.69
C GLN A 10 -53.16 6.99 11.73
N PHE A 11 -53.28 5.72 12.09
CA PHE A 11 -53.97 4.71 11.30
C PHE A 11 -55.45 5.10 11.04
N ILE A 12 -56.17 5.50 12.09
CA ILE A 12 -57.59 5.88 11.95
C ILE A 12 -57.71 7.13 11.06
N SER A 13 -56.89 8.15 11.31
CA SER A 13 -56.90 9.38 10.51
C SER A 13 -56.61 9.12 9.02
N ASP A 14 -55.58 8.32 8.72
CA ASP A 14 -55.18 8.05 7.35
C ASP A 14 -56.19 7.15 6.61
N ILE A 15 -56.81 6.17 7.29
CA ILE A 15 -57.81 5.32 6.62
C ILE A 15 -59.10 6.09 6.33
N GLU A 16 -59.48 7.04 7.19
CA GLU A 16 -60.65 7.89 7.00
C GLU A 16 -60.43 8.96 5.92
N SER A 17 -59.24 9.55 5.88
CA SER A 17 -58.92 10.63 4.94
C SER A 17 -58.44 10.16 3.57
N LYS A 18 -57.59 9.12 3.52
CA LYS A 18 -56.94 8.64 2.29
C LYS A 18 -57.55 7.34 1.75
N GLY A 19 -58.34 6.62 2.56
CA GLY A 19 -58.91 5.32 2.20
C GLY A 19 -57.91 4.16 2.22
N PHE A 20 -56.65 4.40 2.60
CA PHE A 20 -55.65 3.34 2.81
C PHE A 20 -54.56 3.79 3.79
N VAL A 21 -53.88 2.80 4.38
CA VAL A 21 -52.77 2.98 5.33
C VAL A 21 -51.71 1.93 5.05
N GLN A 22 -50.46 2.34 5.00
CA GLN A 22 -49.31 1.44 4.96
C GLN A 22 -48.38 1.77 6.13
N ILE A 23 -48.21 0.80 7.02
CA ILE A 23 -47.24 0.87 8.12
C ILE A 23 -46.13 -0.15 7.81
N PRO A 24 -44.92 0.31 7.46
CA PRO A 24 -43.84 -0.57 7.00
C PRO A 24 -43.25 -1.42 8.12
N SER A 25 -43.28 -0.95 9.37
CA SER A 25 -42.81 -1.68 10.54
C SER A 25 -43.67 -1.42 11.78
N ILE A 26 -44.12 -2.50 12.40
CA ILE A 26 -44.82 -2.51 13.68
C ILE A 26 -44.08 -3.52 14.55
N HIS A 27 -43.47 -3.03 15.62
CA HIS A 27 -42.74 -3.85 16.58
C HIS A 27 -43.71 -4.32 17.66
N ILE A 28 -43.82 -5.63 17.85
CA ILE A 28 -44.74 -6.26 18.79
C ILE A 28 -43.96 -7.25 19.64
N GLN A 29 -44.14 -7.16 20.96
CA GLN A 29 -43.63 -8.16 21.89
C GLN A 29 -44.63 -9.33 21.99
N VAL A 30 -44.20 -10.54 21.63
CA VAL A 30 -44.97 -11.78 21.75
C VAL A 30 -44.08 -12.81 22.44
N ASP A 31 -44.56 -13.39 23.55
CA ASP A 31 -43.81 -14.40 24.32
C ASP A 31 -42.38 -13.97 24.69
N ASN A 32 -42.20 -12.67 24.97
CA ASN A 32 -40.92 -12.04 25.31
C ASN A 32 -39.90 -11.95 24.15
N GLU A 33 -40.34 -12.21 22.92
CA GLU A 33 -39.60 -11.98 21.67
C GLU A 33 -40.17 -10.80 20.90
N GLU A 34 -39.29 -10.00 20.29
CA GLU A 34 -39.70 -8.93 19.40
C GLU A 34 -40.02 -9.49 18.01
N ARG A 35 -41.23 -9.20 17.54
CA ARG A 35 -41.68 -9.53 16.18
C ARG A 35 -41.99 -8.25 15.41
N VAL A 36 -41.58 -8.23 14.16
CA VAL A 36 -41.75 -7.08 13.28
C VAL A 36 -42.79 -7.43 12.23
N TYR A 37 -43.83 -6.62 12.12
CA TYR A 37 -44.90 -6.80 11.15
C TYR A 37 -45.02 -5.61 10.21
N SER A 38 -45.50 -5.85 9.00
CA SER A 38 -45.98 -4.79 8.11
C SER A 38 -47.50 -4.86 8.00
N LEU A 39 -48.16 -3.71 8.02
CA LEU A 39 -49.60 -3.59 7.85
C LEU A 39 -49.92 -2.77 6.61
N LEU A 40 -50.72 -3.35 5.71
CA LEU A 40 -51.33 -2.63 4.61
C LEU A 40 -52.83 -2.78 4.73
N SER A 41 -53.56 -1.67 4.89
CA SER A 41 -55.02 -1.67 5.01
C SER A 41 -55.64 -0.69 4.01
N THR A 42 -56.79 -1.03 3.46
CA THR A 42 -57.57 -0.18 2.57
C THR A 42 -59.06 -0.28 2.92
N ARG A 43 -59.78 0.81 2.68
CA ARG A 43 -61.22 0.87 2.81
C ARG A 43 -61.85 0.47 1.48
N THR A 44 -62.63 -0.60 1.49
CA THR A 44 -63.34 -1.10 0.33
C THR A 44 -64.74 -0.51 0.26
N ASN A 45 -65.22 -0.27 -0.96
CA ASN A 45 -66.59 0.15 -1.22
C ASN A 45 -67.10 -0.53 -2.50
N ASP A 46 -68.23 -1.21 -2.41
CA ASP A 46 -68.93 -1.94 -3.45
C ASP A 46 -70.44 -1.73 -3.28
N ASP A 47 -71.08 -1.19 -4.32
CA ASP A 47 -72.51 -0.86 -4.30
C ASP A 47 -73.38 -2.11 -4.51
N SER A 48 -72.83 -3.18 -5.08
CA SER A 48 -73.53 -4.44 -5.35
C SER A 48 -73.46 -5.40 -4.16
N PHE A 49 -72.37 -5.33 -3.39
CA PHE A 49 -72.10 -6.19 -2.26
C PHE A 49 -71.70 -5.37 -1.04
N THR A 50 -72.68 -4.73 -0.40
CA THR A 50 -72.45 -3.83 0.75
C THR A 50 -71.78 -4.49 1.95
N TYR A 51 -71.82 -5.83 2.07
CA TYR A 51 -71.07 -6.57 3.09
C TYR A 51 -69.55 -6.61 2.85
N LEU A 52 -69.09 -6.24 1.64
CA LEU A 52 -67.68 -6.04 1.33
C LEU A 52 -67.19 -4.64 1.70
N ASN A 53 -68.07 -3.74 2.20
CA ASN A 53 -67.71 -2.37 2.59
C ASN A 53 -67.11 -2.36 3.99
N CYS A 54 -65.80 -2.53 4.09
CA CYS A 54 -65.09 -2.59 5.37
C CYS A 54 -63.64 -2.12 5.22
N ILE A 55 -62.85 -2.31 6.27
CA ILE A 55 -61.40 -2.16 6.21
C ILE A 55 -60.82 -3.56 5.96
N GLN A 56 -60.19 -3.75 4.81
CA GLN A 56 -59.46 -4.96 4.49
C GLN A 56 -57.96 -4.69 4.52
N GLY A 57 -57.16 -5.64 5.02
CA GLY A 57 -55.72 -5.46 5.06
C GLY A 57 -54.94 -6.75 5.22
N GLN A 58 -53.66 -6.68 4.91
CA GLN A 58 -52.69 -7.74 5.14
C GLN A 58 -51.79 -7.36 6.30
N PHE A 59 -51.66 -8.29 7.24
CA PHE A 59 -50.74 -8.22 8.36
C PHE A 59 -49.69 -9.32 8.18
N ILE A 60 -48.48 -8.93 7.81
CA ILE A 60 -47.44 -9.85 7.35
C ILE A 60 -46.29 -9.82 8.35
N ASP A 61 -45.88 -11.01 8.81
CA ASP A 61 -44.69 -11.16 9.65
C ASP A 61 -43.43 -10.91 8.80
N ARG A 62 -42.65 -9.92 9.21
CA ARG A 62 -41.41 -9.46 8.58
C ARG A 62 -40.19 -9.65 9.49
N THR A 63 -40.34 -10.37 10.60
CA THR A 63 -39.28 -10.56 11.60
C THR A 63 -38.00 -11.11 10.98
N ALA A 64 -38.10 -12.13 10.13
CA ALA A 64 -36.94 -12.71 9.43
C ALA A 64 -36.29 -11.72 8.44
N GLU A 65 -37.09 -10.96 7.69
CA GLU A 65 -36.56 -9.96 6.75
C GLU A 65 -35.86 -8.82 7.49
N TRP A 66 -36.43 -8.37 8.61
CA TRP A 66 -35.84 -7.34 9.45
C TRP A 66 -34.51 -7.80 10.06
N SER A 67 -34.46 -9.02 10.62
CA SER A 67 -33.23 -9.59 11.19
C SER A 67 -32.12 -9.71 10.14
N LEU A 68 -32.44 -10.20 8.93
CA LEU A 68 -31.48 -10.30 7.83
C LEU A 68 -30.98 -8.92 7.36
N ARG A 69 -31.85 -7.89 7.38
CA ARG A 69 -31.45 -6.52 7.04
C ARG A 69 -30.48 -5.95 8.06
N ASN A 70 -30.75 -6.11 9.36
CA ASN A 70 -29.85 -5.67 10.42
C ASN A 70 -28.48 -6.37 10.34
N GLU A 71 -28.46 -7.70 10.20
CA GLU A 71 -27.20 -8.46 10.06
C GLU A 71 -26.40 -7.99 8.84
N ARG A 72 -27.08 -7.73 7.72
CA ARG A 72 -26.43 -7.19 6.53
C ARG A 72 -25.84 -5.80 6.76
N GLU A 73 -26.53 -4.92 7.47
CA GLU A 73 -26.02 -3.58 7.80
C GLU A 73 -24.77 -3.68 8.68
N GLU A 74 -24.79 -4.53 9.71
CA GLU A 74 -23.62 -4.78 10.57
C GLU A 74 -22.42 -5.31 9.77
N LEU A 75 -22.64 -6.28 8.88
CA LEU A 75 -21.59 -6.83 8.01
C LEU A 75 -21.02 -5.78 7.06
N LEU A 76 -21.85 -4.88 6.53
CA LEU A 76 -21.40 -3.81 5.65
C LEU A 76 -20.53 -2.80 6.42
N GLU A 77 -20.94 -2.42 7.62
CA GLU A 77 -20.12 -1.56 8.47
C GLU A 77 -18.79 -2.22 8.83
N GLN A 78 -18.81 -3.51 9.17
CA GLN A 78 -17.59 -4.24 9.48
C GLN A 78 -16.65 -4.29 8.27
N LYS A 79 -17.19 -4.58 7.08
CA LYS A 79 -16.42 -4.60 5.84
C LYS A 79 -15.79 -3.23 5.52
N ILE A 80 -16.50 -2.13 5.77
CA ILE A 80 -15.97 -0.78 5.59
C ILE A 80 -14.80 -0.54 6.55
N ARG A 81 -14.95 -0.88 7.84
CA ARG A 81 -13.87 -0.75 8.83
C ARG A 81 -12.64 -1.58 8.46
N ASP A 82 -12.85 -2.83 8.04
CA ASP A 82 -11.75 -3.71 7.64
C ASP A 82 -11.02 -3.16 6.41
N GLN A 83 -11.76 -2.62 5.43
CA GLN A 83 -11.20 -2.00 4.24
C GLN A 83 -10.34 -0.77 4.59
N GLU A 84 -10.83 0.10 5.51
CA GLU A 84 -10.07 1.26 5.99
C GLU A 84 -8.77 0.84 6.69
N ILE A 85 -8.81 -0.21 7.52
CA ILE A 85 -7.62 -0.76 8.19
C ILE A 85 -6.62 -1.30 7.18
N ILE A 86 -7.09 -2.04 6.17
CA ILE A 86 -6.23 -2.59 5.11
C ILE A 86 -5.57 -1.45 4.35
N GLU A 87 -6.33 -0.44 3.92
CA GLU A 87 -5.79 0.72 3.21
C GLU A 87 -4.77 1.49 4.04
N GLU A 88 -5.04 1.69 5.34
CA GLU A 88 -4.08 2.33 6.23
C GLU A 88 -2.79 1.50 6.37
N ASN A 89 -2.91 0.19 6.59
CA ASN A 89 -1.77 -0.70 6.73
C ASN A 89 -0.94 -0.78 5.44
N SER A 90 -1.58 -0.91 4.28
CA SER A 90 -0.92 -0.88 2.98
C SER A 90 -0.16 0.42 2.77
N ARG A 91 -0.77 1.57 3.09
CA ARG A 91 -0.09 2.88 3.01
C ARG A 91 1.09 2.98 3.98
N ARG A 92 0.97 2.43 5.19
CA ARG A 92 2.08 2.38 6.17
C ARG A 92 3.23 1.51 5.65
N LEU A 93 2.92 0.35 5.10
CA LEU A 93 3.88 -0.58 4.50
C LEU A 93 4.60 0.05 3.31
N GLU A 94 3.88 0.70 2.40
CA GLU A 94 4.45 1.38 1.24
C GLU A 94 5.37 2.54 1.67
N ASN A 95 4.95 3.35 2.65
CA ASN A 95 5.80 4.40 3.22
C ASN A 95 7.06 3.83 3.88
N LEU A 96 6.94 2.72 4.60
CA LEU A 96 8.08 2.05 5.23
C LEU A 96 9.04 1.51 4.16
N ALA A 97 8.52 0.84 3.13
CA ALA A 97 9.27 0.35 1.99
C ALA A 97 10.03 1.50 1.31
N HIS A 98 9.38 2.64 1.06
CA HIS A 98 10.01 3.80 0.43
C HIS A 98 11.09 4.45 1.32
N ARG A 99 10.94 4.39 2.64
CA ARG A 99 12.00 4.85 3.58
C ARG A 99 13.19 3.90 3.59
N LEU A 100 12.94 2.60 3.57
CA LEU A 100 13.96 1.56 3.53
C LEU A 100 14.67 1.48 2.17
N ALA A 101 13.98 1.84 1.07
CA ALA A 101 14.56 1.92 -0.27
C ALA A 101 15.79 2.83 -0.35
N LYS A 102 15.89 3.84 0.53
CA LYS A 102 17.07 4.72 0.62
C LYS A 102 18.31 4.01 1.16
N TYR A 103 18.13 2.86 1.80
CA TYR A 103 19.18 2.09 2.47
C TYR A 103 19.40 0.71 1.84
N LEU A 104 18.59 0.32 0.86
CA LEU A 104 18.69 -0.93 0.13
C LEU A 104 19.21 -0.64 -1.29
N SER A 105 20.08 -1.52 -1.83
CA SER A 105 20.46 -1.39 -3.23
C SER A 105 19.23 -1.60 -4.13
N PRO A 106 19.14 -0.93 -5.29
CA PRO A 106 17.96 -1.03 -6.18
C PRO A 106 17.60 -2.46 -6.59
N GLN A 107 18.59 -3.37 -6.66
CA GLN A 107 18.36 -4.79 -6.95
C GLN A 107 17.71 -5.54 -5.79
N ILE A 108 18.07 -5.25 -4.53
CA ILE A 108 17.41 -5.84 -3.35
C ILE A 108 15.99 -5.30 -3.21
N TYR A 109 15.79 -4.02 -3.53
CA TYR A 109 14.44 -3.46 -3.58
C TYR A 109 13.58 -4.21 -4.61
N GLN A 110 14.07 -4.39 -5.84
CA GLN A 110 13.33 -5.12 -6.86
C GLN A 110 13.04 -6.57 -6.45
N SER A 111 14.01 -7.30 -5.87
CA SER A 111 13.81 -8.71 -5.50
C SER A 111 12.85 -8.93 -4.33
N ILE A 112 12.73 -7.98 -3.39
CA ILE A 112 11.79 -8.07 -2.26
C ILE A 112 10.36 -7.70 -2.69
N PHE A 113 10.22 -6.73 -3.60
CA PHE A 113 8.91 -6.16 -3.97
C PHE A 113 8.34 -6.71 -5.29
N SER A 114 9.12 -7.43 -6.09
CA SER A 114 8.59 -8.26 -7.17
C SER A 114 7.99 -9.54 -6.59
N ASP A 115 6.80 -9.92 -7.07
CA ASP A 115 6.01 -11.10 -6.69
C ASP A 115 6.66 -12.43 -7.12
N ILE A 116 7.97 -12.56 -6.86
CA ILE A 116 8.71 -13.80 -7.03
C ILE A 116 8.43 -14.59 -5.75
N GLU A 117 7.44 -15.49 -5.84
CA GLU A 117 7.24 -16.58 -4.89
C GLU A 117 8.58 -16.96 -4.27
N GLU A 118 8.65 -16.96 -2.93
CA GLU A 118 9.78 -17.39 -2.11
C GLU A 118 10.72 -18.35 -2.86
N THR A 119 11.63 -17.81 -3.67
CA THR A 119 12.71 -18.60 -4.23
C THR A 119 13.58 -18.83 -3.02
N ARG A 120 13.35 -19.96 -2.34
CA ARG A 120 14.28 -20.57 -1.40
C ARG A 120 15.67 -20.24 -1.92
N ALA A 121 16.38 -19.37 -1.22
CA ALA A 121 17.72 -18.98 -1.58
C ALA A 121 18.55 -20.26 -1.65
N ALA A 122 18.66 -20.84 -2.83
CA ALA A 122 19.45 -22.02 -3.05
C ALA A 122 20.89 -21.53 -2.97
N TYR A 123 21.55 -21.81 -1.84
CA TYR A 123 22.96 -21.52 -1.67
C TYR A 123 23.73 -22.21 -2.80
N ALA A 124 24.15 -21.43 -3.79
CA ALA A 124 24.86 -21.90 -4.96
C ALA A 124 26.23 -21.24 -5.01
N ARG A 125 27.26 -22.01 -5.33
CA ARG A 125 28.58 -21.45 -5.67
C ARG A 125 28.52 -20.94 -7.10
N LYS A 126 28.83 -19.65 -7.29
CA LYS A 126 28.92 -19.00 -8.60
C LYS A 126 30.27 -18.32 -8.73
N ASN A 127 30.79 -18.27 -9.96
CA ASN A 127 31.96 -17.46 -10.28
C ASN A 127 31.47 -16.04 -10.56
N LEU A 128 32.03 -15.06 -9.86
CA LEU A 128 31.65 -13.66 -9.97
C LEU A 128 32.89 -12.82 -10.28
N THR A 129 32.69 -11.76 -11.07
CA THR A 129 33.67 -10.69 -11.18
C THR A 129 33.31 -9.63 -10.15
N ILE A 130 34.24 -9.35 -9.22
CA ILE A 130 34.02 -8.35 -8.16
C ILE A 130 34.78 -7.07 -8.50
N PHE A 131 34.12 -5.94 -8.26
CA PHE A 131 34.65 -4.59 -8.35
C PHE A 131 34.52 -3.89 -7.01
N PHE A 132 35.56 -3.14 -6.66
CA PHE A 132 35.60 -2.32 -5.46
C PHE A 132 36.07 -0.91 -5.83
N SER A 133 35.44 0.11 -5.24
CA SER A 133 35.88 1.49 -5.41
C SER A 133 35.80 2.25 -4.10
N ASP A 134 36.84 2.99 -3.75
CA ASP A 134 37.02 3.64 -2.44
C ASP A 134 37.72 5.00 -2.56
N ILE A 135 37.44 5.95 -1.65
CA ILE A 135 38.06 7.28 -1.70
C ILE A 135 39.45 7.23 -1.04
N VAL A 136 40.45 7.69 -1.78
CA VAL A 136 41.83 7.73 -1.30
C VAL A 136 41.97 8.78 -0.21
N LYS A 137 42.58 8.40 0.92
CA LYS A 137 42.78 9.26 2.09
C LYS A 137 41.47 9.79 2.70
N PHE A 138 40.42 8.97 2.69
CA PHE A 138 39.13 9.33 3.28
C PHE A 138 39.25 9.83 4.72
N THR A 139 40.08 9.20 5.56
CA THR A 139 40.31 9.63 6.95
C THR A 139 40.85 11.07 7.04
N ASP A 140 41.77 11.45 6.15
CA ASP A 140 42.29 12.82 6.13
C ASP A 140 41.20 13.80 5.66
N LEU A 141 40.36 13.39 4.70
CA LEU A 141 39.22 14.19 4.24
C LEU A 141 38.19 14.40 5.34
N THR A 142 37.93 13.40 6.18
CA THR A 142 36.96 13.50 7.28
C THR A 142 37.43 14.43 8.40
N ASP A 143 38.73 14.57 8.60
CA ASP A 143 39.30 15.47 9.62
C ASP A 143 39.33 16.94 9.18
N ILE A 144 39.32 17.20 7.87
CA ILE A 144 39.47 18.55 7.30
C ILE A 144 38.12 19.16 6.90
N LEU A 145 37.16 18.33 6.47
CA LEU A 145 35.88 18.80 5.96
C LEU A 145 34.82 18.90 7.05
N GLU A 146 34.04 19.98 7.00
CA GLU A 146 32.80 20.07 7.77
C GLU A 146 31.82 18.94 7.38
N PRO A 147 31.05 18.40 8.33
CA PRO A 147 30.18 17.25 8.11
C PRO A 147 29.23 17.38 6.91
N GLU A 148 28.67 18.56 6.67
CA GLU A 148 27.75 18.81 5.56
C GLU A 148 28.43 18.71 4.19
N ARG A 149 29.69 19.15 4.12
CA ARG A 149 30.49 19.08 2.88
C ARG A 149 30.95 17.66 2.62
N LEU A 150 31.39 16.96 3.67
CA LEU A 150 31.73 15.55 3.59
C LEU A 150 30.54 14.71 3.10
N ALA A 151 29.35 14.94 3.66
CA ALA A 151 28.13 14.30 3.21
C ALA A 151 27.81 14.61 1.74
N THR A 152 28.06 15.84 1.28
CA THR A 152 27.86 16.21 -0.13
C THR A 152 28.79 15.41 -1.06
N VAL A 153 30.06 15.26 -0.70
CA VAL A 153 31.04 14.48 -1.48
C VAL A 153 30.64 13.00 -1.54
N ILE A 154 30.37 12.39 -0.39
CA ILE A 154 30.02 10.97 -0.29
C ILE A 154 28.74 10.68 -1.07
N ASN A 155 27.69 11.47 -0.83
CA ASN A 155 26.39 11.22 -1.46
C ASN A 155 26.45 11.39 -2.97
N SER A 156 27.13 12.43 -3.46
CA SER A 156 27.28 12.64 -4.92
C SER A 156 28.15 11.58 -5.57
N TYR A 157 29.23 11.15 -4.92
CA TYR A 157 30.06 10.04 -5.38
C TYR A 157 29.27 8.73 -5.44
N LEU A 158 28.70 8.27 -4.32
CA LEU A 158 27.99 7.00 -4.25
C LEU A 158 26.78 6.95 -5.17
N SER A 159 26.07 8.07 -5.34
CA SER A 159 24.93 8.14 -6.26
C SER A 159 25.34 7.94 -7.72
N GLU A 160 26.37 8.65 -8.18
CA GLU A 160 26.87 8.53 -9.56
C GLU A 160 27.49 7.15 -9.82
N MET A 161 28.27 6.61 -8.87
CA MET A 161 28.83 5.27 -9.01
C MET A 161 27.71 4.22 -9.07
N SER A 162 26.69 4.35 -8.23
CA SER A 162 25.54 3.42 -8.23
C SER A 162 24.79 3.46 -9.56
N SER A 163 24.55 4.66 -10.11
CA SER A 163 23.90 4.80 -11.42
C SER A 163 24.70 4.10 -12.51
N ILE A 164 26.01 4.35 -12.59
CA ILE A 164 26.88 3.74 -13.61
C ILE A 164 26.95 2.22 -13.44
N ALA A 165 26.98 1.72 -12.19
CA ALA A 165 26.98 0.28 -11.93
C ALA A 165 25.72 -0.39 -12.50
N ILE A 166 24.55 0.17 -12.19
CA ILE A 166 23.26 -0.35 -12.65
C ILE A 166 23.16 -0.27 -14.18
N ASP A 167 23.55 0.86 -14.78
CA ASP A 167 23.52 1.06 -16.24
C ASP A 167 24.47 0.12 -16.98
N SER A 168 25.54 -0.33 -16.32
CA SER A 168 26.49 -1.31 -16.86
C SER A 168 26.05 -2.76 -16.65
N GLY A 169 24.95 -2.99 -15.92
CA GLY A 169 24.44 -4.31 -15.55
C GLY A 169 25.15 -4.96 -14.36
N GLY A 170 25.82 -4.17 -13.52
CA GLY A 170 26.47 -4.63 -12.30
C GLY A 170 25.52 -4.65 -11.12
N THR A 171 25.70 -5.62 -10.23
CA THR A 171 24.92 -5.80 -9.00
C THR A 171 25.63 -5.18 -7.82
N ILE A 172 25.02 -4.19 -7.17
CA ILE A 172 25.55 -3.53 -5.98
C ILE A 172 25.24 -4.41 -4.76
N ASP A 173 26.29 -4.98 -4.17
CA ASP A 173 26.19 -5.79 -2.96
C ASP A 173 25.95 -4.91 -1.73
N LYS A 174 26.87 -3.97 -1.48
CA LYS A 174 26.80 -3.05 -0.35
C LYS A 174 27.71 -1.84 -0.49
N PHE A 175 27.49 -0.90 0.41
CA PHE A 175 28.38 0.21 0.69
C PHE A 175 29.17 -0.08 1.98
N ILE A 176 30.46 0.25 1.99
CA ILE A 176 31.36 0.07 3.14
C ILE A 176 32.00 1.43 3.44
N GLY A 177 31.28 2.27 4.20
CA GLY A 177 31.70 3.66 4.41
C GLY A 177 31.61 4.45 3.09
N ASP A 178 32.75 4.89 2.58
CA ASP A 178 32.94 5.55 1.30
C ASP A 178 33.22 4.59 0.15
N ALA A 179 33.36 3.29 0.42
CA ALA A 179 33.54 2.28 -0.60
C ALA A 179 32.22 1.71 -1.16
N ILE A 180 32.24 1.34 -2.43
CA ILE A 180 31.17 0.59 -3.11
C ILE A 180 31.70 -0.77 -3.57
N LEU A 181 30.92 -1.83 -3.34
CA LEU A 181 31.17 -3.18 -3.85
C LEU A 181 30.11 -3.54 -4.88
N VAL A 182 30.58 -3.87 -6.08
CA VAL A 182 29.73 -4.29 -7.22
C VAL A 182 30.21 -5.65 -7.71
N PHE A 183 29.31 -6.51 -8.17
CA PHE A 183 29.66 -7.75 -8.81
C PHE A 183 28.88 -7.99 -10.10
N PHE A 184 29.46 -8.81 -10.97
CA PHE A 184 28.83 -9.32 -12.18
C PHE A 184 28.79 -10.85 -12.13
N GLY A 185 27.80 -11.44 -12.78
CA GLY A 185 27.59 -12.89 -12.82
C GLY A 185 26.44 -13.42 -11.95
N ASP A 186 25.74 -12.53 -11.24
CA ASP A 186 24.52 -12.81 -10.48
C ASP A 186 23.66 -11.53 -10.37
N PRO A 187 22.30 -11.58 -10.47
CA PRO A 187 21.45 -12.75 -10.66
C PRO A 187 21.57 -13.40 -12.05
N GLU A 188 21.96 -12.62 -13.05
CA GLU A 188 22.19 -13.06 -14.43
C GLU A 188 23.68 -12.96 -14.80
N SER A 189 24.14 -13.85 -15.68
CA SER A 189 25.52 -13.88 -16.17
C SER A 189 25.51 -14.04 -17.69
N ASN A 190 26.38 -13.29 -18.36
CA ASN A 190 26.64 -13.46 -19.79
C ASN A 190 27.91 -14.30 -20.06
N GLY A 191 28.46 -14.93 -19.02
CA GLY A 191 29.72 -15.66 -19.03
C GLY A 191 30.87 -14.83 -18.48
N GLU A 192 31.83 -15.50 -17.83
CA GLU A 192 32.91 -14.89 -17.04
C GLU A 192 33.72 -13.82 -17.80
N VAL A 193 33.95 -14.03 -19.09
CA VAL A 193 34.69 -13.09 -19.95
C VAL A 193 33.89 -11.82 -20.20
N GLU A 194 32.62 -11.95 -20.54
CA GLU A 194 31.74 -10.80 -20.83
C GLU A 194 31.45 -9.99 -19.57
N ASP A 195 31.17 -10.68 -18.46
CA ASP A 195 30.96 -10.07 -17.15
C ASP A 195 32.20 -9.28 -16.71
N SER A 196 33.40 -9.80 -16.98
CA SER A 196 34.66 -9.09 -16.73
C SER A 196 34.87 -7.88 -17.63
N LEU A 197 34.51 -7.97 -18.93
CA LEU A 197 34.60 -6.83 -19.85
C LEU A 197 33.66 -5.70 -19.43
N LYS A 198 32.41 -6.02 -19.09
CA LYS A 198 31.43 -5.05 -18.58
C LYS A 198 31.91 -4.39 -17.29
N CYS A 199 32.49 -5.17 -16.38
CA CYS A 199 33.09 -4.65 -15.15
C CYS A 199 34.22 -3.63 -15.43
N ILE A 200 35.10 -3.91 -16.39
CA ILE A 200 36.17 -2.99 -16.78
C ILE A 200 35.61 -1.74 -17.46
N GLU A 201 34.62 -1.89 -18.34
CA GLU A 201 33.98 -0.75 -18.99
C GLU A 201 33.29 0.17 -17.98
N MET A 202 32.56 -0.42 -17.02
CA MET A 202 31.97 0.28 -15.88
C MET A 202 33.04 1.07 -15.10
N ALA A 203 34.16 0.44 -14.74
CA ALA A 203 35.25 1.09 -14.01
C ALA A 203 35.82 2.30 -14.77
N VAL A 204 35.98 2.19 -16.10
CA VAL A 204 36.45 3.31 -16.94
C VAL A 204 35.44 4.45 -16.96
N ARG A 205 34.14 4.15 -17.07
CA ARG A 205 33.06 5.16 -17.02
C ARG A 205 33.00 5.85 -15.66
N MET A 206 33.09 5.09 -14.57
CA MET A 206 33.15 5.61 -13.20
C MET A 206 34.33 6.57 -13.03
N ARG A 207 35.52 6.19 -13.49
CA ARG A 207 36.71 7.04 -13.41
C ARG A 207 36.54 8.35 -14.18
N ALA A 208 35.92 8.31 -15.36
CA ALA A 208 35.61 9.51 -16.12
C ALA A 208 34.61 10.42 -15.38
N ARG A 209 33.57 9.84 -14.78
CA ARG A 209 32.57 10.59 -14.00
C ARG A 209 33.16 11.22 -12.74
N VAL A 210 34.10 10.54 -12.06
CA VAL A 210 34.82 11.12 -10.92
C VAL A 210 35.60 12.37 -11.33
N ALA A 211 36.19 12.40 -12.53
CA ALA A 211 36.89 13.58 -13.03
C ALA A 211 35.94 14.77 -13.27
N GLU A 212 34.69 14.51 -13.66
CA GLU A 212 33.65 15.55 -13.78
C GLU A 212 33.20 16.04 -12.39
N LEU A 213 33.00 15.12 -11.45
CA LEU A 213 32.62 15.41 -10.07
C LEU A 213 33.65 16.29 -9.34
N GLN A 214 34.94 16.19 -9.67
CA GLN A 214 35.96 17.11 -9.12
C GLN A 214 35.56 18.57 -9.26
N LYS A 215 35.05 18.96 -10.44
CA LYS A 215 34.65 20.34 -10.72
C LYS A 215 33.48 20.76 -9.84
N TYR A 216 32.52 19.85 -9.65
CA TYR A 216 31.37 20.06 -8.78
C TYR A 216 31.80 20.18 -7.31
N TRP A 217 32.69 19.32 -6.82
CA TRP A 217 33.19 19.39 -5.44
C TRP A 217 33.97 20.67 -5.16
N LEU A 218 34.83 21.09 -6.11
CA LEU A 218 35.57 22.35 -6.03
C LEU A 218 34.61 23.56 -5.93
N SER A 219 33.54 23.60 -6.73
CA SER A 219 32.56 24.70 -6.66
C SER A 219 31.75 24.70 -5.37
N HIS A 220 31.67 23.58 -4.66
CA HIS A 220 30.99 23.43 -3.38
C HIS A 220 31.93 23.55 -2.17
N GLY A 221 33.16 24.04 -2.39
CA GLY A 221 34.08 24.40 -1.32
C GLY A 221 34.88 23.23 -0.74
N VAL A 222 35.05 22.15 -1.52
CA VAL A 222 35.99 21.06 -1.18
C VAL A 222 37.40 21.52 -1.58
N PRO A 223 38.34 21.65 -0.61
CA PRO A 223 39.61 22.34 -0.83
C PRO A 223 40.69 21.48 -1.50
N GLN A 224 40.47 20.17 -1.65
CA GLN A 224 41.44 19.22 -2.20
C GLN A 224 40.81 18.34 -3.27
N GLU A 225 41.63 17.91 -4.23
CA GLU A 225 41.23 16.89 -5.21
C GLU A 225 40.94 15.56 -4.50
N VAL A 226 39.79 14.97 -4.81
CA VAL A 226 39.32 13.72 -4.20
C VAL A 226 39.68 12.57 -5.13
N HIS A 227 40.72 11.81 -4.82
CA HIS A 227 41.08 10.66 -5.66
C HIS A 227 40.28 9.42 -5.26
N VAL A 228 39.99 8.56 -6.25
CA VAL A 228 39.28 7.30 -6.05
C VAL A 228 40.16 6.16 -6.52
N ARG A 229 40.24 5.10 -5.71
CA ARG A 229 40.90 3.83 -6.06
C ARG A 229 39.84 2.86 -6.53
N MET A 230 40.11 2.17 -7.64
CA MET A 230 39.25 1.14 -8.20
C MET A 230 40.04 -0.16 -8.37
N GLY A 231 39.43 -1.30 -8.04
CA GLY A 231 40.03 -2.62 -8.07
C GLY A 231 39.05 -3.70 -8.47
#